data_AF-A0A2T1ADN9-F1
#
_entry.id   AF-A0A2T1ADN9-F1
#
_cell.length_a   1.000
_cell.length_b   1.000
_cell.length_c   1.000
_cell.angle_alpha   90.00
_cell.angle_beta   90.00
_cell.angle_gamma   90.00
#
_symmetry.space_group_name_H-M   'P 1'
#
loop_
_entity.id
_entity.type
_entity.pdbx_description
1 polymer ?
#
loop_
_entity_poly.entity_id
_entity_poly.type
_entity_poly.pdbx_seq_one_letter_code
_entity_poly.pdbx_strand_id
1 'polypeptide(L)'
;MNDVGDIKSRLVEQARAEGFVSARICRPWDVPQVPERLRAFLDAGYHGQMGWMADRVNWRENPAALWPEARSVIMLAESYMPDENPMSVVGLPDRAAISVYARGKDYHDLVKKRLKRLARWMIAEAGDETQVKVFVDTAPVPEKALGQASGLGWQGKHTNLLSRDWGNWAFLGSVFTTLELPIDPAEPDHCGSCKACLTACPTDAFPAPYQLDARRCISYLTIEYKGPIDEELRGKLGNRIYGCDDCLAACPWNKFAVEASDIRYAAREGTIAPPLSELAQLDDADFRARFSGSPIKRIGRDRFVRNVLYAIGNSGDPGLLSDAQRLCEDPDPTVADAARWAVMRLQE
;
A
#
# COMPACT_ATOMS: atom_id res chain seq x y z
N MET A 1 -36.26 19.71 -0.73
CA MET A 1 -35.65 18.40 -1.06
C MET A 1 -34.69 18.66 -2.20
N ASN A 2 -33.39 18.65 -1.91
CA ASN A 2 -32.38 18.76 -2.96
C ASN A 2 -32.50 17.53 -3.86
N ASP A 3 -32.45 17.71 -5.17
CA ASP A 3 -32.45 16.61 -6.13
C ASP A 3 -31.25 15.69 -5.84
N VAL A 4 -31.51 14.38 -5.76
CA VAL A 4 -30.48 13.37 -5.46
C VAL A 4 -29.42 13.30 -6.58
N GLY A 5 -29.77 13.72 -7.81
CA GLY A 5 -28.80 13.94 -8.87
C GLY A 5 -27.87 15.14 -8.62
N ASP A 6 -28.42 16.22 -8.07
CA ASP A 6 -27.68 17.45 -7.76
C ASP A 6 -26.67 17.23 -6.61
N ILE A 7 -27.06 16.52 -5.55
CA ILE A 7 -26.14 16.23 -4.43
C ILE A 7 -24.95 15.36 -4.86
N LYS A 8 -25.13 14.42 -5.79
CA LYS A 8 -24.03 13.60 -6.32
C LYS A 8 -23.00 14.45 -7.04
N SER A 9 -23.44 15.35 -7.94
CA SER A 9 -22.53 16.21 -8.70
C SER A 9 -21.73 17.11 -7.76
N ARG A 10 -22.40 17.75 -6.81
CA ARG A 10 -21.77 18.62 -5.79
C ARG A 10 -20.81 17.85 -4.88
N LEU A 11 -21.12 16.59 -4.56
CA LEU A 11 -20.24 15.70 -3.78
C LEU A 11 -18.93 15.40 -4.51
N VAL A 12 -19.00 15.09 -5.80
CA VAL A 12 -17.81 14.83 -6.62
C VAL A 12 -16.96 16.09 -6.77
N GLU A 13 -17.58 17.25 -6.96
CA GLU A 13 -16.90 18.54 -6.97
C GLU A 13 -16.21 18.84 -5.64
N GLN A 14 -16.91 18.64 -4.52
CA GLN A 14 -16.34 18.82 -3.19
C GLN A 14 -15.18 17.86 -2.95
N ALA A 15 -15.30 16.59 -3.34
CA ALA A 15 -14.21 15.63 -3.21
C ALA A 15 -12.94 16.09 -3.96
N ARG A 16 -13.09 16.65 -5.17
CA ARG A 16 -11.98 17.24 -5.92
C ARG A 16 -11.39 18.44 -5.21
N ALA A 17 -12.23 19.34 -4.69
CA ALA A 17 -11.78 20.49 -3.89
C ALA A 17 -11.03 20.05 -2.62
N GLU A 18 -11.41 18.90 -2.05
CA GLU A 18 -10.71 18.27 -0.93
C GLU A 18 -9.41 17.56 -1.32
N GLY A 19 -9.02 17.54 -2.60
CA GLY A 19 -7.74 17.02 -3.09
C GLY A 19 -7.77 15.60 -3.67
N PHE A 20 -8.94 14.96 -3.75
CA PHE A 20 -9.07 13.65 -4.39
C PHE A 20 -9.08 13.80 -5.92
N VAL A 21 -8.34 12.94 -6.62
CA VAL A 21 -8.28 12.94 -8.09
C VAL A 21 -9.53 12.30 -8.71
N SER A 22 -10.21 11.43 -7.97
CA SER A 22 -11.46 10.82 -8.41
C SER A 22 -12.33 10.42 -7.22
N ALA A 23 -13.65 10.48 -7.44
CA ALA A 23 -14.68 10.06 -6.49
C ALA A 23 -15.82 9.39 -7.26
N ARG A 24 -16.22 8.21 -6.83
CA ARG A 24 -17.24 7.38 -7.49
C ARG A 24 -18.10 6.65 -6.47
N ILE A 25 -19.31 6.23 -6.86
CA ILE A 25 -20.31 5.70 -5.93
C ILE A 25 -20.76 4.30 -6.32
N CYS A 26 -20.77 3.38 -5.37
CA CYS A 26 -21.42 2.06 -5.46
C CYS A 26 -22.25 1.78 -4.21
N ARG A 27 -22.86 0.59 -4.13
CA ARG A 27 -23.49 0.08 -2.92
C ARG A 27 -22.55 -0.86 -2.17
N PRO A 28 -22.72 -1.00 -0.83
CA PRO A 28 -21.91 -1.90 -0.02
C PRO A 28 -21.92 -3.38 -0.48
N TRP A 29 -22.97 -3.81 -1.18
CA TRP A 29 -23.16 -5.19 -1.65
C TRP A 29 -22.78 -5.43 -3.12
N ASP A 30 -22.26 -4.43 -3.83
CA ASP A 30 -21.91 -4.54 -5.27
C ASP A 30 -20.60 -5.34 -5.52
N VAL A 31 -20.14 -6.13 -4.54
CA VAL A 31 -18.89 -6.89 -4.58
C VAL A 31 -19.08 -8.41 -4.35
N PRO A 32 -19.97 -9.09 -5.10
CA PRO A 32 -20.35 -10.49 -4.85
C PRO A 32 -19.18 -11.48 -4.98
N GLN A 33 -18.08 -11.10 -5.65
CA GLN A 33 -16.89 -11.91 -5.84
C GLN A 33 -15.95 -11.93 -4.62
N VAL A 34 -16.09 -11.00 -3.68
CA VAL A 34 -15.14 -10.86 -2.56
C VAL A 34 -15.14 -12.07 -1.62
N PRO A 35 -16.28 -12.65 -1.20
CA PRO A 35 -16.28 -13.81 -0.32
C PRO A 35 -15.46 -14.98 -0.87
N GLU A 36 -15.74 -15.40 -2.11
CA GLU A 36 -15.04 -16.54 -2.72
C GLU A 36 -13.53 -16.28 -2.86
N ARG A 37 -13.15 -15.10 -3.35
CA ARG A 37 -11.74 -14.73 -3.53
C ARG A 37 -10.99 -14.62 -2.21
N LEU A 38 -11.62 -14.06 -1.18
CA LEU A 38 -11.00 -13.93 0.14
C LEU A 38 -10.80 -15.32 0.77
N ARG A 39 -11.78 -16.21 0.69
CA ARG A 39 -11.62 -17.59 1.18
C ARG A 39 -10.52 -18.33 0.46
N ALA A 40 -10.47 -18.25 -0.88
CA ALA A 40 -9.39 -18.86 -1.65
C ALA A 40 -7.99 -18.35 -1.20
N PHE A 41 -7.85 -17.04 -0.95
CA PHE A 41 -6.62 -16.45 -0.43
C PHE A 41 -6.26 -16.92 1.00
N LEU A 42 -7.26 -17.06 1.87
CA LEU A 42 -7.08 -17.55 3.24
C LEU A 42 -6.75 -19.04 3.29
N ASP A 43 -7.51 -19.87 2.58
CA ASP A 43 -7.36 -21.33 2.50
C ASP A 43 -6.01 -21.73 1.91
N ALA A 44 -5.50 -20.96 0.93
CA ALA A 44 -4.16 -21.15 0.37
C ALA A 44 -3.02 -20.68 1.31
N GLY A 45 -3.36 -20.06 2.45
CA GLY A 45 -2.38 -19.50 3.39
C GLY A 45 -1.62 -18.28 2.84
N TYR A 46 -2.09 -17.68 1.73
CA TYR A 46 -1.40 -16.59 1.04
C TYR A 46 -1.33 -15.30 1.86
N HIS A 47 -2.10 -15.16 2.93
CA HIS A 47 -2.03 -14.05 3.88
C HIS A 47 -0.79 -14.08 4.80
N GLY A 48 -0.10 -15.22 4.89
CA GLY A 48 1.05 -15.39 5.79
C GLY A 48 0.71 -15.02 7.23
N GLN A 49 1.51 -14.18 7.85
CA GLN A 49 1.36 -13.72 9.24
C GLN A 49 0.33 -12.58 9.42
N MET A 50 -0.38 -12.15 8.38
CA MET A 50 -1.42 -11.11 8.49
C MET A 50 -2.70 -11.69 9.12
N GLY A 51 -2.65 -12.07 10.40
CA GLY A 51 -3.79 -12.68 11.11
C GLY A 51 -5.07 -11.83 11.05
N TRP A 52 -4.91 -10.51 10.97
CA TRP A 52 -6.01 -9.54 10.79
C TRP A 52 -6.80 -9.70 9.48
N MET A 53 -6.29 -10.47 8.51
CA MET A 53 -7.03 -10.88 7.30
C MET A 53 -8.02 -12.01 7.58
N ALA A 54 -7.69 -12.90 8.51
CA ALA A 54 -8.56 -13.99 8.99
C ALA A 54 -9.47 -13.52 10.14
N ASP A 55 -9.08 -12.46 10.86
CA ASP A 55 -9.96 -11.80 11.81
C ASP A 55 -11.04 -10.99 11.09
N ARG A 56 -12.27 -11.01 11.63
CA ARG A 56 -13.41 -10.21 11.12
C ARG A 56 -13.68 -10.43 9.62
N VAL A 57 -13.42 -11.65 9.14
CA VAL A 57 -13.67 -12.07 7.74
C VAL A 57 -15.10 -11.78 7.32
N ASN A 58 -16.08 -11.95 8.21
CA ASN A 58 -17.49 -11.64 7.95
C ASN A 58 -17.72 -10.20 7.44
N TRP A 59 -16.95 -9.22 7.92
CA TRP A 59 -17.05 -7.84 7.44
C TRP A 59 -16.27 -7.60 6.15
N ARG A 60 -15.13 -8.27 5.97
CA ARG A 60 -14.32 -8.18 4.74
C ARG A 60 -15.04 -8.81 3.55
N GLU A 61 -15.69 -9.96 3.75
CA GLU A 61 -16.48 -10.67 2.75
C GLU A 61 -17.76 -9.92 2.39
N ASN A 62 -18.35 -9.21 3.37
CA ASN A 62 -19.63 -8.52 3.20
C ASN A 62 -19.58 -7.11 3.82
N PRO A 63 -19.27 -6.07 3.02
CA PRO A 63 -19.24 -4.69 3.51
C PRO A 63 -20.61 -4.19 4.01
N ALA A 64 -21.73 -4.77 3.56
CA ALA A 64 -23.05 -4.46 4.10
C ALA A 64 -23.23 -4.99 5.55
N ALA A 65 -22.53 -6.05 5.94
CA ALA A 65 -22.53 -6.56 7.32
C ALA A 65 -21.68 -5.71 8.27
N LEU A 66 -20.69 -4.96 7.75
CA LEU A 66 -19.93 -4.00 8.54
C LEU A 66 -20.82 -2.86 9.06
N TRP A 67 -21.79 -2.43 8.25
CA TRP A 67 -22.76 -1.42 8.62
C TRP A 67 -24.09 -1.56 7.84
N PRO A 68 -25.11 -2.23 8.41
CA PRO A 68 -26.36 -2.55 7.72
C PRO A 68 -27.18 -1.34 7.23
N GLU A 69 -27.02 -0.19 7.88
CA GLU A 69 -27.72 1.05 7.52
C GLU A 69 -27.09 1.76 6.31
N ALA A 70 -25.89 1.38 5.89
CA ALA A 70 -25.24 1.98 4.74
C ALA A 70 -26.02 1.68 3.44
N ARG A 71 -26.32 2.74 2.68
CA ARG A 71 -27.01 2.66 1.38
C ARG A 71 -26.09 2.99 0.21
N SER A 72 -25.01 3.71 0.45
CA SER A 72 -24.02 4.04 -0.57
C SER A 72 -22.61 4.06 0.00
N VAL A 73 -21.64 3.78 -0.87
CA VAL A 73 -20.20 3.88 -0.60
C VAL A 73 -19.59 4.79 -1.64
N ILE A 74 -18.99 5.88 -1.18
CA ILE A 74 -18.18 6.78 -1.99
C ILE A 74 -16.75 6.25 -1.92
N MET A 75 -16.20 5.85 -3.05
CA MET A 75 -14.82 5.43 -3.21
C MET A 75 -14.01 6.60 -3.78
N LEU A 76 -12.86 6.87 -3.17
CA LEU A 76 -12.02 8.02 -3.49
C LEU A 76 -10.59 7.58 -3.76
N ALA A 77 -9.95 8.26 -4.72
CA ALA A 77 -8.54 8.12 -5.03
C ALA A 77 -7.82 9.44 -4.76
N GLU A 78 -6.68 9.37 -4.07
CA GLU A 78 -5.77 10.51 -3.87
C GLU A 78 -4.41 10.15 -4.44
N SER A 79 -3.93 10.92 -5.42
CA SER A 79 -2.66 10.63 -6.07
C SER A 79 -1.47 10.84 -5.13
N TYR A 80 -0.52 9.93 -5.21
CA TYR A 80 0.82 10.07 -4.63
C TYR A 80 1.93 9.84 -5.67
N MET A 81 1.65 10.08 -6.97
CA MET A 81 2.61 9.89 -8.04
C MET A 81 4.00 10.44 -7.66
N PRO A 82 5.05 9.60 -7.72
CA PRO A 82 6.38 10.06 -7.34
C PRO A 82 6.94 11.01 -8.40
N ASP A 83 7.68 12.02 -7.94
CA ASP A 83 8.37 13.00 -8.81
C ASP A 83 9.51 12.37 -9.62
N GLU A 84 10.02 11.22 -9.18
CA GLU A 84 11.11 10.48 -9.80
C GLU A 84 10.72 9.03 -10.09
N ASN A 85 11.45 8.39 -11.00
CA ASN A 85 11.27 6.96 -11.26
C ASN A 85 11.71 6.15 -10.01
N PRO A 86 10.79 5.41 -9.35
CA PRO A 86 11.12 4.63 -8.15
C PRO A 86 12.15 3.53 -8.41
N MET A 87 12.34 3.12 -9.67
CA MET A 87 13.27 2.06 -10.04
C MET A 87 14.72 2.54 -10.15
N SER A 88 14.98 3.85 -10.18
CA SER A 88 16.34 4.39 -10.35
C SER A 88 17.31 4.02 -9.22
N VAL A 89 16.79 3.76 -8.02
CA VAL A 89 17.60 3.34 -6.86
C VAL A 89 17.84 1.83 -6.83
N VAL A 90 17.03 1.03 -7.53
CA VAL A 90 17.09 -0.42 -7.46
C VAL A 90 18.39 -0.92 -8.09
N GLY A 91 19.14 -1.73 -7.34
CA GLY A 91 20.42 -2.29 -7.78
C GLY A 91 21.64 -1.42 -7.49
N LEU A 92 21.46 -0.23 -6.91
CA LEU A 92 22.59 0.52 -6.35
C LEU A 92 23.17 -0.24 -5.13
N PRO A 93 24.50 -0.43 -5.06
CA PRO A 93 25.11 -1.30 -4.06
C PRO A 93 25.06 -0.70 -2.65
N ASP A 94 25.26 0.60 -2.49
CA ASP A 94 25.37 1.27 -1.20
C ASP A 94 24.09 1.98 -0.73
N ARG A 95 22.98 1.85 -1.48
CA ARG A 95 21.75 2.63 -1.27
C ARG A 95 20.54 1.75 -1.02
N ALA A 96 19.68 2.19 -0.12
CA ALA A 96 18.42 1.53 0.17
C ALA A 96 17.27 2.04 -0.73
N ALA A 97 16.47 1.10 -1.25
CA ALA A 97 15.21 1.39 -1.89
C ALA A 97 14.06 1.34 -0.86
N ILE A 98 13.40 2.48 -0.66
CA ILE A 98 12.17 2.64 0.11
C ILE A 98 11.04 2.96 -0.87
N SER A 99 9.93 2.22 -0.77
CA SER A 99 8.75 2.43 -1.61
C SER A 99 8.22 3.86 -1.46
N VAL A 100 7.84 4.47 -2.58
CA VAL A 100 7.56 5.91 -2.67
C VAL A 100 6.42 6.36 -1.77
N TYR A 101 5.43 5.49 -1.50
CA TYR A 101 4.30 5.83 -0.62
C TYR A 101 4.73 6.11 0.83
N ALA A 102 5.92 5.64 1.24
CA ALA A 102 6.42 5.68 2.60
C ALA A 102 7.48 6.77 2.86
N ARG A 103 7.90 7.49 1.80
CA ARG A 103 8.98 8.50 1.87
C ARG A 103 8.53 9.82 2.51
N GLY A 104 7.25 10.13 2.38
CA GLY A 104 6.65 11.35 2.91
C GLY A 104 5.99 11.18 4.28
N LYS A 105 4.96 11.98 4.53
CA LYS A 105 4.07 11.85 5.69
C LYS A 105 3.13 10.67 5.55
N ASP A 106 2.80 10.06 6.68
CA ASP A 106 1.84 8.97 6.74
C ASP A 106 0.49 9.35 6.11
N TYR A 107 0.16 8.65 5.03
CA TYR A 107 -1.03 8.90 4.23
C TYR A 107 -2.31 8.65 5.01
N HIS A 108 -2.30 7.75 6.01
CA HIS A 108 -3.47 7.49 6.85
C HIS A 108 -3.96 8.78 7.51
N ASP A 109 -3.06 9.63 7.99
CA ASP A 109 -3.43 10.90 8.62
C ASP A 109 -3.96 11.92 7.62
N LEU A 110 -3.40 11.96 6.41
CA LEU A 110 -3.74 12.93 5.37
C LEU A 110 -5.09 12.59 4.74
N VAL A 111 -5.22 11.37 4.23
CA VAL A 111 -6.44 10.86 3.60
C VAL A 111 -7.60 10.88 4.60
N LYS A 112 -7.41 10.40 5.84
CA LYS A 112 -8.48 10.40 6.86
C LYS A 112 -8.96 11.80 7.22
N LYS A 113 -8.08 12.81 7.23
CA LYS A 113 -8.48 14.21 7.45
C LYS A 113 -9.34 14.73 6.31
N ARG A 114 -8.98 14.44 5.05
CA ARG A 114 -9.78 14.81 3.86
C ARG A 114 -11.13 14.11 3.87
N LEU A 115 -11.16 12.80 4.11
CA LEU A 115 -12.39 12.03 4.24
C LEU A 115 -13.33 12.61 5.32
N LYS A 116 -12.79 13.00 6.48
CA LYS A 116 -13.57 13.63 7.55
C LYS A 116 -14.13 15.00 7.16
N ARG A 117 -13.43 15.80 6.34
CA ARG A 117 -13.95 17.09 5.85
C ARG A 117 -15.09 16.87 4.84
N LEU A 118 -14.89 15.96 3.89
CA LEU A 118 -15.95 15.56 2.96
C LEU A 118 -17.19 15.01 3.69
N ALA A 119 -16.98 14.15 4.68
CA ALA A 119 -18.06 13.60 5.52
C ALA A 119 -18.87 14.69 6.26
N ARG A 120 -18.20 15.71 6.82
CA ARG A 120 -18.90 16.85 7.46
C ARG A 120 -19.69 17.67 6.45
N TRP A 121 -19.10 17.92 5.28
CA TRP A 121 -19.79 18.60 4.19
C TRP A 121 -21.06 17.82 3.78
N MET A 122 -20.97 16.50 3.63
CA MET A 122 -22.13 15.66 3.29
C MET A 122 -23.27 15.78 4.31
N ILE A 123 -22.94 15.75 5.61
CA ILE A 123 -23.95 15.91 6.67
C ILE A 123 -24.61 17.29 6.58
N ALA A 124 -23.82 18.35 6.38
CA ALA A 124 -24.33 19.71 6.27
C ALA A 124 -25.28 19.89 5.07
N GLU A 125 -25.01 19.20 3.95
CA GLU A 125 -25.80 19.30 2.72
C GLU A 125 -27.06 18.43 2.71
N ALA A 126 -27.01 17.27 3.36
CA ALA A 126 -28.10 16.29 3.35
C ALA A 126 -28.97 16.33 4.60
N GLY A 127 -28.53 17.00 5.67
CA GLY A 127 -29.24 17.15 6.94
C GLY A 127 -28.72 16.23 8.05
N ASP A 128 -29.01 16.61 9.30
CA ASP A 128 -28.41 16.04 10.51
C ASP A 128 -28.74 14.56 10.78
N GLU A 129 -29.76 14.00 10.14
CA GLU A 129 -30.07 12.56 10.21
C GLU A 129 -29.10 11.70 9.38
N THR A 130 -28.32 12.34 8.50
CA THR A 130 -27.31 11.68 7.68
C THR A 130 -26.18 11.14 8.55
N GLN A 131 -25.93 9.85 8.42
CA GLN A 131 -24.81 9.20 9.09
C GLN A 131 -23.76 8.81 8.07
N VAL A 132 -22.49 8.90 8.48
CA VAL A 132 -21.34 8.55 7.64
C VAL A 132 -20.26 7.84 8.45
N LYS A 133 -19.57 6.89 7.80
CA LYS A 133 -18.36 6.24 8.35
C LYS A 133 -17.25 6.32 7.31
N VAL A 134 -16.08 6.78 7.73
CA VAL A 134 -14.91 6.95 6.85
C VAL A 134 -13.86 5.88 7.13
N PHE A 135 -13.27 5.33 6.07
CA PHE A 135 -12.25 4.28 6.18
C PHE A 135 -11.07 4.54 5.23
N VAL A 136 -9.89 4.15 5.71
CA VAL A 136 -8.63 4.12 4.95
C VAL A 136 -7.78 2.99 5.54
N ASP A 137 -7.49 1.97 4.71
CA ASP A 137 -6.55 0.84 4.90
C ASP A 137 -6.77 -0.06 6.13
N THR A 138 -6.77 0.55 7.31
CA THR A 138 -6.83 -0.09 8.64
C THR A 138 -8.16 -0.77 8.96
N ALA A 139 -9.20 -0.60 8.13
CA ALA A 139 -10.52 -1.17 8.37
C ALA A 139 -10.72 -2.47 7.59
N PRO A 140 -11.62 -3.37 8.03
CA PRO A 140 -11.95 -4.59 7.30
C PRO A 140 -12.91 -4.30 6.11
N VAL A 141 -12.50 -3.39 5.24
CA VAL A 141 -13.21 -3.00 4.02
C VAL A 141 -12.40 -3.54 2.82
N PRO A 142 -13.04 -4.06 1.76
CA PRO A 142 -12.34 -4.47 0.54
C PRO A 142 -12.27 -3.28 -0.45
N GLU A 143 -11.51 -2.22 -0.13
CA GLU A 143 -11.54 -0.96 -0.91
C GLU A 143 -11.24 -1.16 -2.39
N LYS A 144 -10.37 -2.11 -2.75
CA LYS A 144 -10.04 -2.37 -4.15
C LYS A 144 -11.22 -2.96 -4.92
N ALA A 145 -12.00 -3.84 -4.30
CA ALA A 145 -13.20 -4.41 -4.93
C ALA A 145 -14.32 -3.38 -5.04
N LEU A 146 -14.53 -2.59 -3.98
CA LEU A 146 -15.51 -1.50 -3.98
C LEU A 146 -15.14 -0.40 -4.98
N GLY A 147 -13.85 -0.06 -5.09
CA GLY A 147 -13.34 0.89 -6.08
C GLY A 147 -13.62 0.42 -7.52
N GLN A 148 -13.54 -0.88 -7.78
CA GLN A 148 -13.94 -1.43 -9.07
C GLN A 148 -15.45 -1.38 -9.27
N ALA A 149 -16.24 -1.75 -8.26
CA ALA A 149 -17.69 -1.72 -8.31
C ALA A 149 -18.25 -0.31 -8.54
N SER A 150 -17.59 0.73 -8.01
CA SER A 150 -17.97 2.12 -8.24
C SER A 150 -17.47 2.67 -9.57
N GLY A 151 -16.64 1.96 -10.32
CA GLY A 151 -16.01 2.52 -11.52
C GLY A 151 -14.91 3.55 -11.24
N LEU A 152 -14.26 3.48 -10.07
CA LEU A 152 -13.10 4.32 -9.74
C LEU A 152 -11.86 3.91 -10.57
N GLY A 153 -11.82 2.63 -10.94
CA GLY A 153 -10.77 1.95 -11.70
C GLY A 153 -11.07 0.44 -11.73
N TRP A 154 -10.14 -0.39 -12.17
CA TRP A 154 -10.27 -1.86 -12.09
C TRP A 154 -9.13 -2.46 -11.28
N GLN A 155 -9.32 -3.65 -10.71
CA GLN A 155 -8.24 -4.36 -10.05
C GLN A 155 -7.35 -5.05 -11.09
N GLY A 156 -6.09 -4.60 -11.21
CA GLY A 156 -5.15 -5.13 -12.19
C GLY A 156 -4.61 -6.51 -11.83
N LYS A 157 -3.85 -7.12 -12.75
CA LYS A 157 -3.21 -8.43 -12.52
C LYS A 157 -2.26 -8.45 -11.33
N HIS A 158 -1.71 -7.29 -10.95
CA HIS A 158 -0.90 -7.11 -9.75
C HIS A 158 -1.73 -6.90 -8.46
N THR A 159 -3.05 -7.07 -8.51
CA THR A 159 -4.02 -6.98 -7.40
C THR A 159 -4.28 -5.58 -6.82
N ASN A 160 -3.63 -4.52 -7.32
CA ASN A 160 -3.95 -3.12 -6.93
C ASN A 160 -4.97 -2.52 -7.88
N LEU A 161 -5.69 -1.50 -7.40
CA LEU A 161 -6.62 -0.72 -8.22
C LEU A 161 -5.82 0.23 -9.14
N LEU A 162 -6.27 0.38 -10.38
CA LEU A 162 -5.70 1.31 -11.34
C LEU A 162 -6.79 1.89 -12.24
N SER A 163 -6.51 3.02 -12.86
CA SER A 163 -7.46 3.76 -13.70
C SER A 163 -6.82 4.28 -14.98
N ARG A 164 -7.68 4.52 -15.98
CA ARG A 164 -7.34 5.21 -17.23
C ARG A 164 -7.14 6.72 -17.00
N ASP A 165 -7.61 7.24 -15.88
CA ASP A 165 -7.62 8.68 -15.58
C ASP A 165 -6.49 9.10 -14.62
N TRP A 166 -5.98 8.17 -13.79
CA TRP A 166 -5.02 8.50 -12.73
C TRP A 166 -3.90 7.45 -12.52
N GLY A 167 -3.81 6.43 -13.38
CA GLY A 167 -2.77 5.39 -13.28
C GLY A 167 -2.99 4.47 -12.07
N ASN A 168 -1.93 4.07 -11.37
CA ASN A 168 -2.02 3.21 -10.18
C ASN A 168 -1.35 3.79 -8.91
N TRP A 169 -0.83 5.02 -9.00
CA TRP A 169 -0.22 5.73 -7.87
C TRP A 169 -1.28 6.50 -7.06
N ALA A 170 -2.20 5.79 -6.42
CA ALA A 170 -3.22 6.42 -5.58
C ALA A 170 -3.47 5.68 -4.26
N PHE A 171 -3.65 6.46 -3.20
CA PHE A 171 -4.25 5.98 -1.95
C PHE A 171 -5.75 5.90 -2.12
N LEU A 172 -6.36 4.87 -1.52
CA LEU A 172 -7.81 4.69 -1.52
C LEU A 172 -8.40 5.16 -0.20
N GLY A 173 -9.52 5.86 -0.29
CA GLY A 173 -10.38 6.17 0.83
C GLY A 173 -11.81 5.76 0.53
N SER A 174 -12.59 5.48 1.57
CA SER A 174 -14.02 5.23 1.41
C SER A 174 -14.87 5.98 2.45
N VAL A 175 -16.05 6.40 2.03
CA VAL A 175 -17.09 6.97 2.89
C VAL A 175 -18.36 6.15 2.70
N PHE A 176 -18.76 5.43 3.73
CA PHE A 176 -20.07 4.78 3.79
C PHE A 176 -21.07 5.81 4.28
N THR A 177 -22.29 5.78 3.76
CA THR A 177 -23.36 6.71 4.15
C THR A 177 -24.73 6.03 4.15
N THR A 178 -25.65 6.53 4.99
CA THR A 178 -27.08 6.16 4.97
C THR A 178 -27.83 6.77 3.78
N LEU A 179 -27.24 7.75 3.09
CA LEU A 179 -27.83 8.34 1.89
C LEU A 179 -27.92 7.34 0.75
N GLU A 180 -29.07 7.31 0.09
CA GLU A 180 -29.23 6.63 -1.18
C GLU A 180 -28.82 7.58 -2.32
N LEU A 181 -27.61 7.36 -2.85
CA LEU A 181 -27.04 8.17 -3.91
C LEU A 181 -27.08 7.43 -5.26
N PRO A 182 -27.13 8.14 -6.41
CA PRO A 182 -27.07 7.50 -7.71
C PRO A 182 -25.72 6.80 -7.91
N ILE A 183 -25.74 5.51 -8.19
CA ILE A 183 -24.51 4.73 -8.38
C ILE A 183 -23.86 5.01 -9.73
N ASP A 184 -22.56 4.75 -9.81
CA ASP A 184 -21.78 4.70 -11.04
C ASP A 184 -21.67 3.26 -11.54
N PRO A 185 -21.50 3.03 -12.85
CA PRO A 185 -21.27 1.69 -13.37
C PRO A 185 -19.87 1.18 -12.97
N ALA A 186 -19.76 -0.11 -12.71
CA ALA A 186 -18.48 -0.76 -12.45
C ALA A 186 -17.52 -0.64 -13.65
N GLU A 187 -16.22 -0.50 -13.38
CA GLU A 187 -15.21 -0.43 -14.45
C GLU A 187 -14.81 -1.84 -14.92
N PRO A 188 -14.80 -2.10 -16.23
CA PRO A 188 -14.30 -3.34 -16.79
C PRO A 188 -12.76 -3.45 -16.68
N ASP A 189 -12.25 -4.67 -16.78
CA ASP A 189 -10.80 -4.90 -16.82
C ASP A 189 -10.19 -4.42 -18.15
N HIS A 190 -9.06 -3.71 -18.07
CA HIS A 190 -8.30 -3.23 -19.24
C HIS A 190 -6.86 -3.77 -19.30
N CYS A 191 -6.51 -4.80 -18.54
CA CYS A 191 -5.17 -5.40 -18.58
C CYS A 191 -4.93 -6.20 -19.87
N GLY A 192 -5.97 -6.80 -20.46
CA GLY A 192 -5.86 -7.58 -21.70
C GLY A 192 -4.80 -8.68 -21.61
N SER A 193 -3.94 -8.82 -22.63
CA SER A 193 -2.84 -9.79 -22.65
C SER A 193 -1.59 -9.35 -21.88
N CYS A 194 -1.54 -8.11 -21.36
CA CYS A 194 -0.36 -7.57 -20.68
C CYS A 194 0.04 -8.42 -19.47
N LYS A 195 1.35 -8.64 -19.28
CA LYS A 195 1.92 -9.34 -18.11
C LYS A 195 3.07 -8.58 -17.45
N ALA A 196 3.26 -7.29 -17.77
CA ALA A 196 4.43 -6.51 -17.35
C ALA A 196 4.68 -6.54 -15.84
N CYS A 197 3.63 -6.37 -15.02
CA CYS A 197 3.73 -6.41 -13.57
C CYS A 197 4.08 -7.81 -13.00
N LEU A 198 3.65 -8.88 -13.69
CA LEU A 198 3.98 -10.25 -13.30
C LEU A 198 5.45 -10.54 -13.62
N THR A 199 5.90 -10.13 -14.80
CA THR A 199 7.31 -10.26 -15.23
C THR A 199 8.26 -9.42 -14.38
N ALA A 200 7.82 -8.25 -13.92
CA ALA A 200 8.64 -7.37 -13.09
C ALA A 200 8.75 -7.84 -11.63
N CYS A 201 7.94 -8.81 -11.18
CA CYS A 201 7.97 -9.26 -9.80
C CYS A 201 9.24 -10.10 -9.52
N PRO A 202 10.18 -9.63 -8.69
CA PRO A 202 11.46 -10.30 -8.51
C PRO A 202 11.37 -11.66 -7.78
N THR A 203 10.26 -11.93 -7.11
CA THR A 203 10.05 -13.13 -6.28
C THR A 203 8.96 -14.06 -6.82
N ASP A 204 8.42 -13.78 -8.01
CA ASP A 204 7.29 -14.52 -8.58
C ASP A 204 6.12 -14.61 -7.58
N ALA A 205 5.79 -13.51 -6.91
CA ALA A 205 4.78 -13.46 -5.87
C ALA A 205 3.33 -13.58 -6.40
N PHE A 206 3.15 -13.66 -7.72
CA PHE A 206 1.85 -13.81 -8.36
C PHE A 206 1.72 -15.23 -8.94
N PRO A 207 1.10 -16.19 -8.23
CA PRO A 207 0.90 -17.55 -8.74
C PRO A 207 0.09 -17.59 -10.04
N ALA A 208 -0.82 -16.62 -10.19
CA ALA A 208 -1.62 -16.39 -11.39
C ALA A 208 -1.99 -14.89 -11.47
N PRO A 209 -2.41 -14.38 -12.64
CA PRO A 209 -3.01 -13.06 -12.73
C PRO A 209 -4.11 -12.86 -11.68
N TYR A 210 -4.13 -11.69 -11.03
CA TYR A 210 -5.10 -11.31 -9.98
C TYR A 210 -4.99 -12.09 -8.66
N GLN A 211 -3.96 -12.92 -8.50
CA GLN A 211 -3.67 -13.64 -7.27
C GLN A 211 -2.28 -13.26 -6.75
N LEU A 212 -2.16 -13.02 -5.45
CA LEU A 212 -0.91 -12.70 -4.79
C LEU A 212 -0.67 -13.71 -3.67
N ASP A 213 0.49 -14.36 -3.66
CA ASP A 213 1.01 -15.02 -2.48
C ASP A 213 1.83 -14.00 -1.68
N ALA A 214 1.23 -13.44 -0.61
CA ALA A 214 1.89 -12.40 0.15
C ALA A 214 3.21 -12.89 0.75
N ARG A 215 3.33 -14.18 1.09
CA ARG A 215 4.54 -14.78 1.68
C ARG A 215 5.78 -14.61 0.79
N ARG A 216 5.59 -14.39 -0.52
CA ARG A 216 6.66 -14.13 -1.48
C ARG A 216 6.78 -12.65 -1.84
N CYS A 217 5.78 -11.84 -1.55
CA CYS A 217 5.77 -10.42 -1.90
C CYS A 217 6.77 -9.63 -1.05
N ILE A 218 7.71 -8.94 -1.69
CA ILE A 218 8.71 -8.10 -0.98
C ILE A 218 8.03 -7.07 -0.07
N SER A 219 6.89 -6.50 -0.48
CA SER A 219 6.15 -5.56 0.36
C SER A 219 5.71 -6.20 1.67
N TYR A 220 5.12 -7.40 1.62
CA TYR A 220 4.78 -8.17 2.83
C TYR A 220 6.02 -8.56 3.65
N LEU A 221 7.06 -9.07 2.98
CA LEU A 221 8.28 -9.55 3.64
C LEU A 221 9.01 -8.44 4.42
N THR A 222 9.04 -7.24 3.86
CA THR A 222 9.72 -6.09 4.46
C THR A 222 8.87 -5.37 5.51
N ILE A 223 7.54 -5.50 5.45
CA ILE A 223 6.63 -4.71 6.30
C ILE A 223 5.93 -5.56 7.36
N GLU A 224 5.31 -6.66 6.96
CA GLU A 224 4.41 -7.44 7.82
C GLU A 224 5.11 -8.64 8.46
N TYR A 225 6.01 -9.30 7.72
CA TYR A 225 6.69 -10.49 8.19
C TYR A 225 7.73 -10.16 9.27
N LYS A 226 7.63 -10.83 10.42
CA LYS A 226 8.49 -10.57 11.60
C LYS A 226 9.71 -11.49 11.70
N GLY A 227 9.65 -12.67 11.10
CA GLY A 227 10.70 -13.70 11.24
C GLY A 227 11.92 -13.47 10.35
N PRO A 228 12.90 -14.39 10.37
CA PRO A 228 13.96 -14.45 9.37
C PRO A 228 13.35 -14.80 8.01
N ILE A 229 13.66 -14.01 6.98
CA ILE A 229 13.15 -14.25 5.61
C ILE A 229 13.80 -15.52 5.09
N ASP A 230 13.04 -16.34 4.35
CA ASP A 230 13.56 -17.55 3.71
C ASP A 230 14.79 -17.21 2.85
N GLU A 231 15.86 -18.00 2.98
CA GLU A 231 17.12 -17.76 2.29
C GLU A 231 16.95 -17.68 0.77
N GLU A 232 16.00 -18.44 0.19
CA GLU A 232 15.72 -18.38 -1.26
C GLU A 232 15.22 -17.00 -1.73
N LEU A 233 14.65 -16.22 -0.82
CA LEU A 233 14.07 -14.91 -1.09
C LEU A 233 15.02 -13.77 -0.74
N ARG A 234 15.92 -13.94 0.24
CA ARG A 234 16.84 -12.88 0.72
C ARG A 234 17.61 -12.21 -0.44
N GLY A 235 18.13 -13.02 -1.37
CA GLY A 235 18.81 -12.53 -2.57
C GLY A 235 17.93 -11.68 -3.50
N LYS A 236 16.65 -12.06 -3.60
CA LYS A 236 15.67 -11.46 -4.53
C LYS A 236 15.13 -10.12 -4.03
N LEU A 237 15.32 -9.79 -2.75
CA LEU A 237 14.97 -8.47 -2.23
C LEU A 237 15.81 -7.36 -2.91
N GLY A 238 17.04 -7.68 -3.32
CA GLY A 238 18.02 -6.67 -3.75
C GLY A 238 18.24 -5.67 -2.62
N ASN A 239 18.13 -4.39 -2.93
CA ASN A 239 18.26 -3.30 -1.97
C ASN A 239 16.91 -2.74 -1.45
N ARG A 240 15.78 -3.45 -1.64
CA ARG A 240 14.46 -3.01 -1.17
C ARG A 240 14.29 -3.32 0.31
N ILE A 241 14.23 -2.26 1.13
CA ILE A 241 14.18 -2.41 2.59
C ILE A 241 12.81 -2.13 3.22
N TYR A 242 11.91 -1.48 2.47
CA TYR A 242 10.57 -1.15 2.94
C TYR A 242 9.60 -0.98 1.77
N GLY A 243 8.68 -1.92 1.60
CA GLY A 243 7.76 -1.94 0.46
C GLY A 243 8.46 -2.36 -0.85
N CYS A 244 7.68 -2.40 -1.92
CA CYS A 244 8.16 -2.74 -3.26
C CYS A 244 7.24 -2.09 -4.30
N ASP A 245 7.84 -1.36 -5.25
CA ASP A 245 7.13 -0.58 -6.26
C ASP A 245 7.16 -1.23 -7.65
N ASP A 246 7.93 -2.30 -7.85
CA ASP A 246 8.22 -2.91 -9.15
C ASP A 246 6.98 -3.21 -10.00
N CYS A 247 5.99 -3.89 -9.39
CA CYS A 247 4.78 -4.27 -10.10
C CYS A 247 3.89 -3.07 -10.45
N LEU A 248 3.97 -1.98 -9.67
CA LEU A 248 3.27 -0.73 -9.94
C LEU A 248 4.01 0.06 -11.03
N ALA A 249 5.32 0.24 -10.88
CA ALA A 249 6.18 0.97 -11.81
C ALA A 249 6.19 0.36 -13.22
N ALA A 250 6.11 -0.97 -13.34
CA ALA A 250 6.05 -1.66 -14.63
C ALA A 250 4.68 -1.54 -15.34
N CYS A 251 3.66 -0.99 -14.68
CA CYS A 251 2.33 -0.89 -15.25
C CYS A 251 2.26 0.20 -16.34
N PRO A 252 1.86 -0.13 -17.58
CA PRO A 252 1.80 0.85 -18.67
C PRO A 252 0.72 1.91 -18.49
N TRP A 253 -0.24 1.69 -17.58
CA TRP A 253 -1.29 2.67 -17.27
C TRP A 253 -0.78 3.86 -16.47
N ASN A 254 0.45 3.81 -15.93
CA ASN A 254 1.07 4.97 -15.29
C ASN A 254 1.45 6.10 -16.25
N LYS A 255 1.30 5.91 -17.57
CA LYS A 255 1.29 7.04 -18.52
C LYS A 255 0.12 8.02 -18.29
N PHE A 256 -0.90 7.61 -17.54
CA PHE A 256 -2.03 8.43 -17.11
C PHE A 256 -1.95 8.81 -15.63
N ALA A 257 -0.82 8.58 -14.97
CA ALA A 257 -0.65 8.98 -13.58
C ALA A 257 -0.78 10.50 -13.46
N VAL A 258 -1.46 10.94 -12.40
CA VAL A 258 -1.70 12.35 -12.10
C VAL A 258 -0.75 12.79 -11.01
N GLU A 259 -0.21 14.00 -11.09
CA GLU A 259 0.69 14.53 -10.04
C GLU A 259 0.01 14.55 -8.66
N ALA A 260 0.81 14.34 -7.61
CA ALA A 260 0.34 14.44 -6.24
C ALA A 260 -0.02 15.91 -5.90
N SER A 261 -1.20 16.13 -5.33
CA SER A 261 -1.68 17.48 -5.00
C SER A 261 -1.19 18.01 -3.64
N ASP A 262 -0.49 17.17 -2.86
CA ASP A 262 -0.07 17.46 -1.50
C ASP A 262 1.44 17.29 -1.31
N ILE A 263 2.14 18.40 -1.09
CA ILE A 263 3.60 18.43 -0.88
C ILE A 263 4.05 17.56 0.30
N ARG A 264 3.16 17.19 1.22
CA ARG A 264 3.51 16.31 2.36
C ARG A 264 3.75 14.86 1.93
N TYR A 265 3.36 14.47 0.72
CA TYR A 265 3.75 13.19 0.12
C TYR A 265 5.16 13.23 -0.47
N ALA A 266 5.71 14.42 -0.74
CA ALA A 266 7.08 14.55 -1.20
C ALA A 266 8.03 13.90 -0.20
N ALA A 267 9.07 13.27 -0.75
CA ALA A 267 10.03 12.52 0.04
C ALA A 267 10.75 13.45 1.03
N ARG A 268 10.92 12.96 2.26
CA ARG A 268 11.71 13.66 3.28
C ARG A 268 13.20 13.40 3.06
N GLU A 269 14.02 14.30 3.56
CA GLU A 269 15.47 14.08 3.62
C GLU A 269 15.79 12.73 4.28
N GLY A 270 16.75 12.00 3.71
CA GLY A 270 17.12 10.67 4.19
C GLY A 270 16.13 9.54 3.89
N THR A 271 15.14 9.76 3.02
CA THR A 271 14.22 8.69 2.52
C THR A 271 14.36 8.39 1.02
N ILE A 272 15.01 9.28 0.25
CA ILE A 272 15.44 9.00 -1.14
C ILE A 272 16.82 8.38 -1.07
N ALA A 273 16.94 7.12 -1.49
CA ALA A 273 18.21 6.39 -1.58
C ALA A 273 19.16 6.60 -0.37
N PRO A 274 18.71 6.41 0.89
CA PRO A 274 19.61 6.58 2.03
C PRO A 274 20.75 5.55 1.99
N PRO A 275 21.97 5.91 2.44
CA PRO A 275 23.09 4.98 2.54
C PRO A 275 22.76 3.79 3.44
N LEU A 276 23.11 2.58 3.01
CA LEU A 276 22.89 1.37 3.80
C LEU A 276 23.67 1.38 5.12
N SER A 277 24.92 1.88 5.09
CA SER A 277 25.78 2.01 6.28
C SER A 277 25.13 2.86 7.37
N GLU A 278 24.58 4.01 7.00
CA GLU A 278 23.88 4.91 7.92
C GLU A 278 22.66 4.23 8.55
N LEU A 279 21.89 3.50 7.75
CA LEU A 279 20.68 2.82 8.23
C LEU A 279 20.97 1.64 9.15
N ALA A 280 22.09 0.92 8.94
CA ALA A 280 22.51 -0.18 9.80
C ALA A 280 22.92 0.29 11.20
N GLN A 281 23.25 1.58 11.37
CA GLN A 281 23.69 2.14 12.64
C GLN A 281 22.55 2.55 13.57
N LEU A 282 21.30 2.56 13.08
CA LEU A 282 20.15 2.99 13.87
C LEU A 282 19.88 2.07 15.07
N ASP A 283 19.84 2.66 16.26
CA ASP A 283 19.22 2.07 17.45
C ASP A 283 17.70 2.38 17.49
N ASP A 284 16.99 1.90 18.52
CA ASP A 284 15.53 2.13 18.63
C ASP A 284 15.17 3.61 18.81
N ALA A 285 15.99 4.39 19.51
CA ALA A 285 15.73 5.82 19.73
C ALA A 285 15.89 6.61 18.43
N ASP A 286 17.01 6.41 17.73
CA ASP A 286 17.31 7.06 16.45
C ASP A 286 16.33 6.64 15.36
N PHE A 287 15.96 5.36 15.30
CA PHE A 287 14.91 4.87 14.39
C PHE A 287 13.58 5.60 14.62
N ARG A 288 13.13 5.70 15.88
CA ARG A 288 11.87 6.36 16.22
C ARG A 288 11.89 7.85 15.93
N ALA A 289 13.03 8.51 16.16
CA ALA A 289 13.23 9.92 15.85
C ALA A 289 13.15 10.15 14.34
N ARG A 290 13.95 9.39 13.57
CA ARG A 290 14.05 9.49 12.11
C ARG A 290 12.72 9.27 11.40
N PHE A 291 11.98 8.23 11.76
CA PHE A 291 10.75 7.85 11.07
C PHE A 291 9.48 8.39 11.73
N SER A 292 9.59 9.38 12.61
CA SER A 292 8.42 9.99 13.26
C SER A 292 7.43 10.55 12.23
N GLY A 293 6.16 10.13 12.32
CA GLY A 293 5.10 10.52 11.37
C GLY A 293 5.29 10.00 9.94
N SER A 294 6.12 8.96 9.75
CA SER A 294 6.20 8.13 8.55
C SER A 294 5.56 6.77 8.85
N PRO A 295 4.95 6.10 7.85
CA PRO A 295 4.40 4.75 8.04
C PRO A 295 5.50 3.74 8.40
N ILE A 296 6.77 4.01 8.07
CA ILE A 296 7.93 3.15 8.37
C ILE A 296 8.05 2.88 9.87
N LYS A 297 7.73 3.86 10.72
CA LYS A 297 7.83 3.72 12.17
C LYS A 297 7.11 2.49 12.73
N ARG A 298 6.01 2.05 12.07
CA ARG A 298 5.19 0.93 12.55
C ARG A 298 5.92 -0.41 12.59
N ILE A 299 6.98 -0.58 11.78
CA ILE A 299 7.66 -1.88 11.72
C ILE A 299 8.63 -2.09 12.88
N GLY A 300 9.11 -1.00 13.49
CA GLY A 300 10.14 -1.03 14.53
C GLY A 300 11.55 -1.21 13.96
N ARG A 301 12.55 -0.90 14.78
CA ARG A 301 13.96 -0.92 14.38
C ARG A 301 14.41 -2.28 13.88
N ASP A 302 14.07 -3.36 14.57
CA ASP A 302 14.68 -4.67 14.29
C ASP A 302 14.27 -5.23 12.92
N ARG A 303 12.98 -5.18 12.58
CA ARG A 303 12.51 -5.53 11.22
C ARG A 303 13.15 -4.65 10.15
N PHE A 304 13.31 -3.36 10.43
CA PHE A 304 13.91 -2.41 9.50
C PHE A 304 15.38 -2.75 9.26
N VAL A 305 16.18 -2.89 10.32
CA VAL A 305 17.62 -3.20 10.24
C VAL A 305 17.86 -4.59 9.67
N ARG A 306 17.02 -5.59 9.98
CA ARG A 306 17.02 -6.91 9.32
C ARG A 306 16.94 -6.76 7.79
N ASN A 307 16.03 -5.91 7.30
CA ASN A 307 15.91 -5.69 5.85
C ASN A 307 17.12 -4.97 5.27
N VAL A 308 17.69 -4.00 6.01
CA VAL A 308 18.93 -3.30 5.62
C VAL A 308 20.09 -4.29 5.51
N LEU A 309 20.21 -5.25 6.43
CA LEU A 309 21.24 -6.29 6.39
C LEU A 309 21.08 -7.21 5.18
N TYR A 310 19.85 -7.57 4.79
CA TYR A 310 19.64 -8.29 3.53
C TYR A 310 20.07 -7.47 2.32
N ALA A 311 19.83 -6.16 2.31
CA ALA A 311 20.32 -5.26 1.26
C ALA A 311 21.86 -5.17 1.25
N ILE A 312 22.51 -5.11 2.42
CA ILE A 312 23.97 -5.14 2.56
C ILE A 312 24.53 -6.45 2.00
N GLY A 313 23.96 -7.61 2.36
CA GLY A 313 24.41 -8.89 1.79
C GLY A 313 24.13 -9.05 0.29
N ASN A 314 23.28 -8.19 -0.29
CA ASN A 314 23.02 -8.16 -1.73
C ASN A 314 23.87 -7.12 -2.48
N SER A 315 24.60 -6.25 -1.78
CA SER A 315 25.36 -5.16 -2.42
C SER A 315 26.60 -5.64 -3.14
N GLY A 316 27.23 -6.71 -2.63
CA GLY A 316 28.58 -7.11 -3.04
C GLY A 316 29.65 -6.06 -2.72
N ASP A 317 29.36 -5.09 -1.84
CA ASP A 317 30.27 -4.01 -1.45
C ASP A 317 31.03 -4.37 -0.16
N PRO A 318 32.34 -4.69 -0.23
CA PRO A 318 33.14 -5.03 0.94
C PRO A 318 33.23 -3.89 1.97
N GLY A 319 32.96 -2.64 1.56
CA GLY A 319 32.94 -1.48 2.44
C GLY A 319 31.85 -1.54 3.52
N LEU A 320 30.79 -2.34 3.31
CA LEU A 320 29.68 -2.52 4.25
C LEU A 320 29.87 -3.73 5.19
N LEU A 321 30.99 -4.46 5.06
CA LEU A 321 31.25 -5.66 5.86
C LEU A 321 31.29 -5.36 7.36
N SER A 322 31.92 -4.26 7.76
CA SER A 322 32.03 -3.85 9.17
C SER A 322 30.67 -3.48 9.77
N ASP A 323 29.80 -2.83 8.99
CA ASP A 323 28.43 -2.49 9.41
C ASP A 323 27.62 -3.76 9.72
N ALA A 324 27.74 -4.80 8.87
CA ALA A 324 27.10 -6.09 9.10
C ALA A 324 27.72 -6.85 10.29
N GLN A 325 29.05 -6.92 10.38
CA GLN A 325 29.75 -7.64 11.45
C GLN A 325 29.37 -7.17 12.86
N ARG A 326 29.20 -5.84 13.04
CA ARG A 326 28.79 -5.26 14.32
C ARG A 326 27.43 -5.78 14.81
N LEU A 327 26.56 -6.22 13.90
CA LEU A 327 25.20 -6.67 14.20
C LEU A 327 25.08 -8.20 14.31
N CYS A 328 26.16 -8.96 14.15
CA CYS A 328 26.14 -10.43 14.28
C CYS A 328 25.76 -10.94 15.69
N GLU A 329 25.90 -10.08 16.70
CA GLU A 329 25.55 -10.33 18.11
C GLU A 329 24.41 -9.42 18.59
N ASP A 330 23.63 -8.85 17.67
CA ASP A 330 22.47 -8.02 18.03
C ASP A 330 21.50 -8.80 18.95
N PRO A 331 20.91 -8.16 19.98
CA PRO A 331 20.00 -8.83 20.90
C PRO A 331 18.74 -9.38 20.21
N ASP A 332 18.33 -8.81 19.07
CA ASP A 332 17.27 -9.40 18.27
C ASP A 332 17.84 -10.54 17.40
N PRO A 333 17.33 -11.78 17.54
CA PRO A 333 17.86 -12.92 16.82
C PRO A 333 17.66 -12.84 15.30
N THR A 334 16.66 -12.10 14.81
CA THR A 334 16.41 -11.94 13.37
C THR A 334 17.39 -10.96 12.75
N VAL A 335 17.78 -9.91 13.48
CA VAL A 335 18.85 -8.99 13.08
C VAL A 335 20.19 -9.73 13.06
N ALA A 336 20.52 -10.46 14.13
CA ALA A 336 21.75 -11.23 14.22
C ALA A 336 21.87 -12.30 13.10
N ASP A 337 20.77 -12.97 12.76
CA ASP A 337 20.69 -13.90 11.63
C ASP A 337 20.97 -13.22 10.28
N ALA A 338 20.28 -12.11 10.00
CA ALA A 338 20.47 -11.36 8.77
C ALA A 338 21.90 -10.79 8.64
N ALA A 339 22.51 -10.39 9.76
CA ALA A 339 23.87 -9.88 9.80
C ALA A 339 24.89 -10.96 9.44
N ARG A 340 24.78 -12.15 10.04
CA ARG A 340 25.67 -13.28 9.71
C ARG A 340 25.54 -13.70 8.26
N TRP A 341 24.32 -13.72 7.74
CA TRP A 341 24.07 -13.99 6.32
C TRP A 341 24.71 -12.93 5.41
N ALA A 342 24.61 -11.65 5.77
CA ALA A 342 25.23 -10.57 5.01
C ALA A 342 26.76 -10.65 5.01
N VAL A 343 27.37 -10.96 6.16
CA VAL A 343 28.81 -11.17 6.28
C VAL A 343 29.28 -12.31 5.39
N MET A 344 28.59 -13.45 5.41
CA MET A 344 28.89 -14.59 4.54
C MET A 344 28.86 -14.19 3.07
N ARG A 345 27.79 -13.49 2.63
CA ARG A 345 27.64 -13.02 1.25
C ARG A 345 28.71 -12.04 0.79
N LEU A 346 29.23 -11.20 1.68
CA LEU A 346 30.27 -10.21 1.36
C LEU A 346 31.70 -10.78 1.38
N GLN A 347 31.85 -12.02 1.86
CA GLN A 347 33.13 -12.74 1.91
C GLN A 347 33.27 -13.79 0.78
N GLU A 348 32.16 -14.14 0.13
CA GLU A 348 32.12 -14.88 -1.14
C GLU A 348 32.64 -14.01 -2.30
#